data_AF-A0AAW9IKL7-F1
#
_entry.id   AF-A0AAW9IKL7-F1
#
_cell.length_a   1.000
_cell.length_b   1.000
_cell.length_c   1.000
_cell.angle_alpha   90.00
_cell.angle_beta   90.00
_cell.angle_gamma   90.00
#
_symmetry.space_group_name_H-M   'P 1'
#
loop_
_entity.id
_entity.type
_entity.pdbx_description
1 polymer ?
#
loop_
_entity_poly.entity_id
_entity_poly.type
_entity_poly.pdbx_seq_one_letter_code
_entity_poly.pdbx_strand_id
1 'polypeptide(L)'
;VIDNDKTAVTEGIINNITSKAEVNFNDEDTIQSALINNEIDYAIIIPEGYTNDLISGKNPEITSFEAKEGNSSMAIKTSLDSYINTLKSFAKNANGNEDEFYKALNYYSEGSYKVSYVSVDKGEGNKAKTSAAMGFIVLNMLF
;
A
#
# COMPACT_ATOMS: atom_id res chain seq x y z
N VAL A 1 -8.97 -7.78 8.41
CA VAL A 1 -7.70 -8.45 8.01
C VAL A 1 -7.38 -9.51 9.05
N ILE A 2 -6.92 -10.67 8.59
CA ILE A 2 -6.37 -11.74 9.43
C ILE A 2 -4.91 -11.93 9.05
N ASP A 3 -4.04 -11.81 10.03
CA ASP A 3 -2.61 -12.06 9.89
C ASP A 3 -2.20 -13.22 10.78
N ASN A 4 -2.04 -14.39 10.16
CA ASN A 4 -1.59 -15.60 10.84
C ASN A 4 -0.06 -15.71 10.85
N ASP A 5 0.66 -14.90 10.07
CA ASP A 5 2.12 -14.95 9.95
C ASP A 5 2.82 -14.00 10.94
N LYS A 6 2.21 -12.84 11.21
CA LYS A 6 2.62 -11.89 12.26
C LYS A 6 4.09 -11.48 12.17
N THR A 7 4.54 -11.08 10.99
CA THR A 7 5.92 -10.64 10.74
C THR A 7 5.98 -9.16 10.34
N ALA A 8 7.18 -8.58 10.35
CA ALA A 8 7.39 -7.23 9.83
C ALA A 8 6.98 -7.07 8.35
N VAL A 9 6.99 -8.16 7.57
CA VAL A 9 6.54 -8.15 6.17
C VAL A 9 5.03 -8.05 6.11
N THR A 10 4.30 -8.84 6.89
CA THR A 10 2.83 -8.81 6.90
C THR A 10 2.29 -7.55 7.54
N GLU A 11 2.95 -7.01 8.55
CA GLU A 11 2.69 -5.66 9.07
C GLU A 11 2.88 -4.58 7.99
N GLY A 12 3.94 -4.69 7.17
CA GLY A 12 4.16 -3.80 6.03
C GLY A 12 3.01 -3.84 5.01
N ILE A 13 2.48 -5.04 4.74
CA ILE A 13 1.33 -5.25 3.86
C ILE A 13 0.08 -4.58 4.45
N ILE A 14 -0.18 -4.79 5.74
CA ILE A 14 -1.32 -4.18 6.44
C ILE A 14 -1.21 -2.64 6.40
N ASN A 15 -0.03 -2.10 6.74
CA ASN A 15 0.21 -0.66 6.74
C ASN A 15 0.01 -0.02 5.37
N ASN A 16 0.37 -0.72 4.28
CA ASN A 16 0.12 -0.25 2.92
C ASN A 16 -1.38 -0.02 2.67
N ILE A 17 -2.24 -0.87 3.22
CA ILE A 17 -3.69 -0.84 3.05
C ILE A 17 -4.36 0.14 4.02
N THR A 18 -3.91 0.19 5.28
CA THR A 18 -4.45 1.11 6.31
C THR A 18 -4.33 2.58 5.89
N SER A 19 -3.36 2.93 5.06
CA SER A 19 -3.23 4.29 4.51
C SER A 19 -4.38 4.70 3.56
N LYS A 20 -5.20 3.73 3.10
CA LYS A 20 -6.22 3.92 2.06
C LYS A 20 -7.62 3.44 2.47
N ALA A 21 -7.72 2.69 3.56
CA ALA A 21 -8.97 2.12 4.05
C ALA A 21 -8.94 1.97 5.58
N GLU A 22 -10.13 1.99 6.18
CA GLU A 22 -10.28 1.56 7.58
C GLU A 22 -10.06 0.05 7.68
N VAL A 23 -9.15 -0.37 8.55
CA VAL A 23 -8.77 -1.78 8.70
C VAL A 23 -9.23 -2.28 10.06
N ASN A 24 -10.19 -3.21 10.04
CA ASN A 24 -10.62 -3.94 11.22
C ASN A 24 -9.95 -5.31 11.28
N PHE A 25 -9.48 -5.71 12.47
CA PHE A 25 -8.96 -7.05 12.74
C PHE A 25 -10.10 -7.91 13.29
N ASN A 26 -10.39 -9.00 12.59
CA ASN A 26 -11.51 -9.89 12.89
C ASN A 26 -11.02 -11.34 12.86
N ASP A 27 -11.71 -12.24 13.55
CA ASP A 27 -11.46 -13.68 13.47
C ASP A 27 -12.06 -14.27 12.19
N GLU A 28 -11.48 -15.37 11.70
CA GLU A 28 -11.86 -16.03 10.43
C GLU A 28 -13.35 -16.37 10.36
N ASP A 29 -13.92 -16.81 11.48
CA ASP A 29 -15.33 -17.16 11.62
C ASP A 29 -16.29 -15.95 11.46
N THR A 30 -15.80 -14.73 11.70
CA THR A 30 -16.62 -13.51 11.64
C THR A 30 -16.55 -12.80 10.29
N ILE A 31 -15.49 -13.02 9.52
CA ILE A 31 -15.31 -12.36 8.22
C ILE A 31 -16.41 -12.73 7.22
N GLN A 32 -16.78 -14.01 7.16
CA GLN A 32 -17.80 -14.46 6.21
C GLN A 32 -19.17 -13.82 6.51
N SER A 33 -19.55 -13.77 7.78
CA SER A 33 -20.81 -13.15 8.22
C SER A 33 -20.80 -11.65 7.96
N ALA A 34 -19.68 -10.96 8.27
CA ALA A 34 -19.52 -9.54 8.04
C ALA A 34 -19.60 -9.17 6.54
N LEU A 35 -19.03 -9.99 5.66
CA LEU A 35 -19.15 -9.81 4.19
C LEU A 35 -20.59 -10.01 3.70
N ILE A 36 -21.29 -11.03 4.21
CA ILE A 36 -22.68 -11.31 3.81
C ILE A 36 -23.63 -10.21 4.29
N ASN A 37 -23.37 -9.66 5.49
CA ASN A 37 -24.16 -8.59 6.08
C ASN A 37 -23.77 -7.19 5.57
N ASN A 38 -22.84 -7.07 4.63
CA ASN A 38 -22.27 -5.82 4.13
C ASN A 38 -21.69 -4.91 5.24
N GLU A 39 -21.17 -5.51 6.32
CA GLU A 39 -20.47 -4.79 7.39
C GLU A 39 -19.02 -4.45 7.00
N ILE A 40 -18.44 -5.24 6.09
CA ILE A 40 -17.13 -4.99 5.49
C ILE A 40 -17.19 -5.18 3.97
N ASP A 41 -16.47 -4.34 3.23
CA ASP A 41 -16.42 -4.39 1.76
C ASP A 41 -15.32 -5.34 1.24
N TYR A 42 -14.28 -5.55 2.05
CA TYR A 42 -13.09 -6.30 1.65
C TYR A 42 -12.43 -7.00 2.85
N ALA A 43 -11.99 -8.24 2.64
CA ALA A 43 -11.28 -9.03 3.62
C ALA A 43 -10.00 -9.63 3.02
N ILE A 44 -8.98 -9.76 3.86
CA ILE A 44 -7.65 -10.25 3.50
C ILE A 44 -7.22 -11.22 4.59
N ILE A 45 -6.72 -12.39 4.18
CA ILE A 45 -6.20 -13.44 5.04
C ILE A 45 -4.78 -13.77 4.59
N ILE A 46 -3.82 -13.55 5.48
CA ILE A 46 -2.40 -13.84 5.26
C ILE A 46 -2.08 -15.15 6.02
N PRO A 47 -1.68 -16.22 5.32
CA PRO A 47 -1.44 -17.52 5.95
C PRO A 47 -0.14 -17.53 6.77
N GLU A 48 -0.07 -18.41 7.76
CA GLU A 48 1.17 -18.68 8.50
C GLU A 48 2.27 -19.18 7.55
N GLY A 49 3.50 -18.70 7.72
CA GLY A 49 4.65 -19.05 6.90
C GLY A 49 4.77 -18.23 5.61
N TYR A 50 3.86 -17.29 5.35
CA TYR A 50 3.86 -16.44 4.16
C TYR A 50 5.21 -15.75 3.93
N THR A 51 5.79 -15.14 4.97
CA THR A 51 7.05 -14.41 4.88
C THR A 51 8.21 -15.32 4.53
N ASN A 52 8.32 -16.45 5.21
CA ASN A 52 9.39 -17.42 4.96
C ASN A 52 9.32 -17.98 3.54
N ASP A 53 8.12 -18.32 3.08
CA ASP A 53 7.90 -18.81 1.72
C ASP A 53 8.22 -17.75 0.67
N LEU A 54 7.84 -16.49 0.93
CA LEU A 54 8.14 -15.37 0.06
C LEU A 54 9.66 -15.15 -0.05
N ILE A 55 10.37 -15.03 1.08
CA ILE A 55 11.82 -14.79 1.11
C ILE A 55 12.60 -15.95 0.46
N SER A 56 12.13 -17.18 0.65
CA SER A 56 12.69 -18.39 0.04
C SER A 56 12.49 -18.47 -1.48
N GLY A 57 11.84 -17.47 -2.09
CA GLY A 57 11.58 -17.43 -3.54
C GLY A 57 10.40 -18.29 -3.98
N LYS A 58 9.56 -18.77 -3.04
CA LYS A 58 8.27 -19.36 -3.37
C LYS A 58 7.27 -18.24 -3.69
N ASN A 59 6.10 -18.62 -4.18
CA ASN A 59 5.01 -17.70 -4.51
C ASN A 59 3.80 -17.96 -3.60
N PRO A 60 3.89 -17.66 -2.30
CA PRO A 60 2.74 -17.80 -1.40
C PRO A 60 1.64 -16.82 -1.81
N GLU A 61 0.38 -17.23 -1.59
CA GLU A 61 -0.80 -16.46 -1.98
C GLU A 61 -1.51 -15.90 -0.75
N ILE A 62 -1.98 -14.66 -0.88
CA ILE A 62 -2.86 -14.03 0.10
C ILE A 62 -4.28 -14.23 -0.37
N THR A 63 -5.15 -14.75 0.49
CA THR A 63 -6.56 -14.94 0.15
C THR A 63 -7.30 -13.63 0.40
N SER A 64 -8.08 -13.18 -0.59
CA SER A 64 -8.91 -12.00 -0.44
C SER A 64 -10.35 -12.28 -0.83
N PHE A 65 -11.28 -11.62 -0.14
CA PHE A 65 -12.71 -11.71 -0.38
C PHE A 65 -13.28 -10.29 -0.50
N GLU A 66 -14.26 -10.12 -1.38
CA GLU A 66 -14.94 -8.84 -1.58
C GLU A 66 -16.46 -9.03 -1.49
N ALA A 67 -17.14 -8.00 -0.98
CA ALA A 67 -18.60 -7.97 -1.00
C ALA A 67 -19.10 -7.96 -2.45
N LYS A 68 -20.22 -8.64 -2.71
CA LYS A 68 -20.73 -8.94 -4.06
C LYS A 68 -21.06 -7.70 -4.91
N GLU A 69 -21.25 -6.55 -4.26
CA GLU A 69 -21.57 -5.25 -4.88
C GLU A 69 -20.35 -4.30 -4.95
N GLY A 70 -19.19 -4.75 -4.49
CA GLY A 70 -18.02 -3.92 -4.20
C GLY A 70 -17.22 -3.49 -5.43
N ASN A 71 -17.60 -2.37 -6.04
CA ASN A 71 -16.67 -1.60 -6.92
C ASN A 71 -15.65 -0.77 -6.10
N SER A 72 -15.84 -0.66 -4.78
CA SER A 72 -15.01 0.12 -3.86
C SER A 72 -13.66 -0.53 -3.51
N SER A 73 -13.53 -1.85 -3.68
CA SER A 73 -12.33 -2.64 -3.31
C SER A 73 -11.18 -2.54 -4.32
N MET A 74 -11.43 -2.08 -5.55
CA MET A 74 -10.45 -2.15 -6.65
C MET A 74 -9.17 -1.35 -6.36
N ALA A 75 -9.29 -0.21 -5.69
CA ALA A 75 -8.14 0.60 -5.27
C ALA A 75 -7.28 -0.12 -4.23
N ILE A 76 -7.92 -0.83 -3.28
CA ILE A 76 -7.24 -1.63 -2.25
C ILE A 76 -6.50 -2.79 -2.91
N LYS A 77 -7.21 -3.55 -3.77
CA LYS A 77 -6.63 -4.68 -4.51
C LYS A 77 -5.42 -4.26 -5.34
N THR A 78 -5.55 -3.17 -6.11
CA THR A 78 -4.44 -2.66 -6.92
C THR A 78 -3.24 -2.24 -6.06
N SER A 79 -3.49 -1.62 -4.89
CA SER A 79 -2.44 -1.26 -3.95
C SER A 79 -1.73 -2.48 -3.38
N LEU A 80 -2.51 -3.47 -2.95
CA LEU A 80 -2.04 -4.73 -2.39
C LEU A 80 -1.18 -5.48 -3.41
N ASP A 81 -1.69 -5.67 -4.63
CA ASP A 81 -0.98 -6.34 -5.72
C ASP A 81 0.35 -5.64 -6.06
N SER A 82 0.34 -4.30 -6.11
CA SER A 82 1.55 -3.51 -6.37
C SER A 82 2.60 -3.70 -5.28
N TYR A 83 2.18 -3.68 -4.00
CA TYR A 83 3.08 -3.87 -2.88
C TYR A 83 3.62 -5.31 -2.82
N ILE A 84 2.77 -6.32 -3.01
CA ILE A 84 3.18 -7.73 -3.11
C ILE A 84 4.19 -7.94 -4.24
N ASN A 85 3.97 -7.36 -5.42
CA ASN A 85 4.90 -7.47 -6.55
C ASN A 85 6.26 -6.83 -6.23
N THR A 86 6.28 -5.75 -5.46
CA THR A 86 7.51 -5.14 -4.95
C THR A 86 8.24 -6.10 -4.02
N LEU A 87 7.54 -6.70 -3.05
CA LEU A 87 8.13 -7.69 -2.15
C LEU A 87 8.65 -8.93 -2.89
N LYS A 88 7.91 -9.45 -3.87
CA LYS A 88 8.36 -10.55 -4.75
C LYS A 88 9.62 -10.18 -5.51
N SER A 89 9.73 -8.94 -5.96
CA SER A 89 10.93 -8.43 -6.61
C SER A 89 12.12 -8.40 -5.65
N PHE A 90 11.92 -7.99 -4.39
CA PHE A 90 12.97 -8.04 -3.37
C PHE A 90 13.41 -9.49 -3.09
N ALA A 91 12.46 -10.39 -2.87
CA ALA A 91 12.74 -11.82 -2.65
C ALA A 91 13.52 -12.45 -3.81
N LYS A 92 13.14 -12.14 -5.06
CA LYS A 92 13.83 -12.62 -6.26
C LYS A 92 15.29 -12.13 -6.32
N ASN A 93 15.55 -10.87 -5.95
CA ASN A 93 16.92 -10.32 -5.95
C ASN A 93 17.74 -10.83 -4.76
N ALA A 94 17.10 -11.07 -3.63
CA ALA A 94 17.71 -11.61 -2.43
C ALA A 94 18.06 -13.11 -2.56
N ASN A 95 17.38 -13.84 -3.44
CA ASN A 95 17.64 -15.25 -3.75
C ASN A 95 17.71 -16.15 -2.50
N GLY A 96 16.75 -15.97 -1.58
CA GLY A 96 16.71 -16.70 -0.30
C GLY A 96 17.53 -16.08 0.83
N ASN A 97 18.28 -15.00 0.59
CA ASN A 97 19.02 -14.31 1.64
C ASN A 97 18.11 -13.33 2.40
N GLU A 98 17.79 -13.66 3.64
CA GLU A 98 16.90 -12.88 4.50
C GLU A 98 17.45 -11.46 4.79
N ASP A 99 18.75 -11.33 5.06
CA ASP A 99 19.38 -10.03 5.36
C ASP A 99 19.29 -9.06 4.17
N GLU A 100 19.58 -9.52 2.96
CA GLU A 100 19.46 -8.69 1.75
C GLU A 100 18.00 -8.35 1.42
N PHE A 101 17.06 -9.25 1.73
CA PHE A 101 15.63 -8.96 1.60
C PHE A 101 15.21 -7.82 2.55
N TYR A 102 15.52 -7.92 3.84
CA TYR A 102 15.13 -6.91 4.83
C TYR A 102 15.86 -5.59 4.60
N LYS A 103 17.09 -5.62 4.10
CA LYS A 103 17.81 -4.41 3.68
C LYS A 103 17.12 -3.70 2.51
N ALA A 104 16.66 -4.43 1.50
CA ALA A 104 15.88 -3.87 0.40
C ALA A 104 14.54 -3.29 0.88
N LEU A 105 13.86 -4.00 1.79
CA LEU A 105 12.61 -3.55 2.40
C LEU A 105 12.79 -2.24 3.20
N ASN A 106 13.83 -2.17 4.02
CA ASN A 106 14.15 -0.96 4.80
C ASN A 106 14.49 0.22 3.89
N TYR A 107 15.29 -0.01 2.84
CA TYR A 107 15.62 1.04 1.87
C TYR A 107 14.37 1.60 1.17
N TYR A 108 13.42 0.73 0.82
CA TYR A 108 12.14 1.14 0.26
C TYR A 108 11.31 1.98 1.23
N SER A 109 11.25 1.57 2.50
CA SER A 109 10.54 2.31 3.55
C SER A 109 11.15 3.69 3.81
N GLU A 110 12.47 3.78 3.96
CA GLU A 110 13.19 5.04 4.15
C GLU A 110 13.08 5.98 2.93
N GLY A 111 13.19 5.42 1.73
CA GLY A 111 13.05 6.17 0.48
C GLY A 111 11.67 6.80 0.36
N SER A 112 10.63 6.04 0.72
CA SER A 112 9.24 6.53 0.75
C SER A 112 9.07 7.67 1.78
N TYR A 113 9.70 7.56 2.95
CA TYR A 113 9.68 8.60 3.99
C TYR A 113 10.35 9.91 3.52
N LYS A 114 11.49 9.81 2.84
CA LYS A 114 12.20 10.96 2.26
C LYS A 114 11.39 11.65 1.17
N VAL A 115 10.72 10.89 0.30
CA VAL A 115 9.84 11.46 -0.73
C VAL A 115 8.65 12.18 -0.11
N SER A 116 8.01 11.58 0.90
CA SER A 116 6.89 12.21 1.63
C SER A 116 7.28 13.55 2.25
N TYR A 117 8.45 13.63 2.90
CA TYR A 117 8.97 14.87 3.46
C TYR A 117 9.15 15.96 2.39
N VAL A 118 9.71 15.62 1.23
CA VAL A 118 9.93 16.55 0.12
C VAL A 118 8.62 17.03 -0.52
N SER A 119 7.59 16.18 -0.60
CA SER A 119 6.29 16.56 -1.17
C SER A 119 5.44 17.44 -0.25
N VAL A 120 5.53 17.26 1.08
CA VAL A 120 4.83 18.11 2.06
C VAL A 120 5.44 19.52 2.11
N ASP A 121 6.77 19.64 1.92
CA ASP A 121 7.49 20.92 1.97
C ASP A 121 7.39 21.75 0.66
N LYS A 122 7.00 21.13 -0.46
CA LYS A 122 6.82 21.81 -1.77
C LYS A 122 5.43 22.45 -1.94
N GLY A 123 4.85 22.94 -0.85
CA GLY A 123 3.41 23.09 -0.70
C GLY A 123 2.78 24.49 -0.67
N GLU A 124 3.46 25.60 -0.37
CA GLU A 124 2.79 26.92 -0.27
C GLU A 124 3.57 28.14 -0.83
N GLY A 125 4.56 27.93 -1.70
CA GLY A 125 5.46 29.03 -2.12
C GLY A 125 5.13 29.76 -3.43
N ASN A 126 4.50 29.12 -4.43
CA ASN A 126 4.65 29.61 -5.81
C ASN A 126 3.39 29.67 -6.69
N LYS A 127 2.23 29.11 -6.30
CA LYS A 127 1.02 29.20 -7.16
C LYS A 127 0.51 30.64 -7.28
N ALA A 128 0.54 31.41 -6.19
CA ALA A 128 0.11 32.81 -6.20
C ALA A 128 0.99 33.72 -7.08
N LYS A 129 2.31 33.46 -7.15
CA LYS A 129 3.25 34.24 -7.98
C LYS A 129 3.06 33.99 -9.47
N THR A 130 2.74 32.75 -9.87
CA THR A 130 2.45 32.41 -11.27
C THR A 130 1.16 33.06 -11.76
N SER A 131 0.11 33.13 -10.93
CA SER A 131 -1.15 33.80 -11.28
C SER A 131 -0.98 35.31 -11.49
N ALA A 132 -0.18 35.98 -10.66
CA ALA A 132 0.11 37.41 -10.81
C ALA A 132 0.91 37.73 -12.09
N ALA A 133 1.87 36.87 -12.46
CA ALA A 133 2.66 37.04 -13.69
C ALA A 133 1.80 36.96 -14.97
N MET A 134 0.81 36.07 -15.01
CA MET A 134 -0.10 35.97 -16.16
C MET A 134 -0.99 37.22 -16.32
N GLY A 135 -1.43 37.82 -15.21
CA GLY A 135 -2.19 39.07 -15.24
C GLY A 135 -1.42 40.24 -15.86
N PHE A 136 -0.11 40.35 -15.57
CA PHE A 136 0.74 41.39 -16.15
C PHE A 136 0.99 41.21 -17.66
N ILE A 137 1.06 39.97 -18.15
CA ILE A 137 1.21 39.70 -19.59
C ILE A 137 -0.05 40.15 -20.34
N VAL A 138 -1.24 39.80 -19.84
CA VAL A 138 -2.51 40.18 -20.47
C VAL A 138 -2.70 41.69 -20.48
N LEU A 139 -2.33 42.38 -19.41
CA LEU A 139 -2.42 43.85 -19.35
C LEU A 139 -1.52 44.53 -20.40
N ASN A 140 -0.31 44.05 -20.63
CA ASN A 140 0.58 44.62 -21.66
C ASN A 140 0.15 44.29 -23.10
N MET A 141 -0.70 43.30 -23.31
CA MET A 141 -1.26 43.00 -24.64
C MET A 141 -2.49 43.86 -25.00
N LEU A 142 -3.08 44.55 -24.01
CA LEU A 142 -4.27 45.38 -24.17
C LEU A 142 -3.96 46.88 -24.28
N PHE A 143 -2.68 47.28 -24.27
CA PHE A 143 -2.20 48.64 -24.45
C PHE A 143 -1.28 48.76 -25.67
#